data_AF-A0A838UWK8-F1
#
_entry.id   AF-A0A838UWK8-F1
#
_cell.length_a   1.000
_cell.length_b   1.000
_cell.length_c   1.000
_cell.angle_alpha   90.00
_cell.angle_beta   90.00
_cell.angle_gamma   90.00
#
_symmetry.space_group_name_H-M   'P 1'
#
loop_
_entity.id
_entity.type
_entity.pdbx_description
1 polymer ?
#
loop_
_entity_poly.entity_id
_entity_poly.type
_entity_poly.pdbx_seq_one_letter_code
_entity_poly.pdbx_strand_id
1 'polypeptide(L)'
;MAIPLTVNDTRTGASGGLGWNLTVTSTQFLSGTHTLPTTASTITAVASACANGGICTVPTNSVSFPVSVPAGAGPPSAVKFFNAAASTGIGTFTVTPTVSVLVPQNSFAGAYTSTLTISVISGP
;
A
#
# COMPACT_ATOMS: atom_id res chain seq x y z
N MET A 1 -11.56 -0.83 4.56
CA MET A 1 -11.67 -0.94 3.09
C MET A 1 -10.48 -1.74 2.58
N ALA A 2 -10.66 -2.61 1.59
CA ALA A 2 -9.56 -3.33 0.96
C ALA A 2 -9.50 -2.99 -0.53
N ILE A 3 -8.30 -2.69 -1.04
CA ILE A 3 -8.06 -2.39 -2.45
C ILE A 3 -7.11 -3.45 -2.98
N PRO A 4 -7.59 -4.51 -3.66
CA PRO A 4 -6.70 -5.53 -4.20
C PRO A 4 -5.84 -4.94 -5.31
N LEU A 5 -4.54 -5.20 -5.24
CA LEU A 5 -3.53 -4.83 -6.22
C LEU A 5 -2.95 -6.10 -6.81
N THR A 6 -2.75 -6.15 -8.12
CA THR A 6 -2.05 -7.26 -8.77
C THR A 6 -0.60 -6.85 -9.06
N VAL A 7 0.35 -7.54 -8.45
CA VAL A 7 1.79 -7.42 -8.76
C VAL A 7 2.18 -8.63 -9.60
N ASN A 8 2.64 -8.42 -10.82
CA ASN A 8 3.09 -9.47 -11.71
C ASN A 8 4.60 -9.35 -11.96
N ASP A 9 5.42 -10.08 -11.20
CA ASP A 9 6.86 -10.09 -11.39
C ASP A 9 7.28 -11.28 -12.26
N THR A 10 7.49 -11.01 -13.55
CA THR A 10 7.93 -11.99 -14.55
C THR A 10 9.40 -11.83 -14.95
N ARG A 11 10.19 -11.07 -14.17
CA ARG A 11 11.58 -10.76 -14.52
C ARG A 11 12.47 -12.00 -14.41
N THR A 12 13.40 -12.13 -15.34
CA THR A 12 14.38 -13.22 -15.43
C THR A 12 15.80 -12.66 -15.62
N GLY A 13 16.83 -13.49 -15.45
CA GLY A 13 18.23 -13.08 -15.65
C GLY A 13 18.74 -12.17 -14.52
N ALA A 14 19.59 -11.19 -14.84
CA ALA A 14 20.27 -10.35 -13.84
C ALA A 14 19.32 -9.47 -12.99
N SER A 15 18.10 -9.21 -13.47
CA SER A 15 17.05 -8.50 -12.71
C SER A 15 16.01 -9.44 -12.08
N GLY A 16 16.11 -10.74 -12.38
CA GLY A 16 15.26 -11.77 -11.79
C GLY A 16 15.59 -11.96 -10.32
N GLY A 17 14.55 -11.97 -9.48
CA GLY A 17 14.73 -12.15 -8.05
C GLY A 17 15.38 -10.96 -7.34
N LEU A 18 15.40 -9.76 -7.91
CA LEU A 18 15.81 -8.57 -7.15
C LEU A 18 14.75 -8.13 -6.13
N GLY A 19 13.54 -8.71 -6.15
CA GLY A 19 12.44 -8.30 -5.28
C GLY A 19 11.80 -6.98 -5.72
N TRP A 20 10.89 -6.48 -4.91
CA TRP A 20 10.13 -5.26 -5.14
C TRP A 20 9.53 -4.75 -3.84
N ASN A 21 9.16 -3.47 -3.79
CA ASN A 21 8.37 -2.93 -2.68
C ASN A 21 7.22 -2.05 -3.16
N LEU A 22 6.15 -2.06 -2.36
CA LEU A 22 5.01 -1.20 -2.52
C LEU A 22 5.09 -0.05 -1.53
N THR A 23 4.89 1.16 -2.04
CA THR A 23 4.84 2.37 -1.22
C THR A 23 3.49 3.07 -1.34
N VAL A 24 3.13 3.82 -0.31
CA VAL A 24 1.85 4.52 -0.22
C VAL A 24 2.03 5.93 0.34
N THR A 25 1.24 6.85 -0.18
CA THR A 25 1.04 8.21 0.33
C THR A 25 -0.36 8.68 -0.09
N SER A 26 -0.89 9.74 0.51
CA SER A 26 -2.18 10.28 0.11
C SER A 26 -2.25 11.80 0.21
N THR A 27 -3.28 12.39 -0.38
CA THR A 27 -3.71 13.72 0.05
C THR A 27 -4.48 13.64 1.37
N GLN A 28 -4.54 14.72 2.13
CA GLN A 28 -5.36 14.82 3.32
C GLN A 28 -6.84 14.72 2.93
N PHE A 29 -7.62 13.98 3.73
CA PHE A 29 -9.08 13.92 3.55
C PHE A 29 -9.70 15.31 3.72
N LEU A 30 -10.46 15.75 2.73
CA LEU A 30 -11.06 17.09 2.68
C LEU A 30 -12.56 17.01 2.31
N SER A 31 -13.36 17.84 2.97
CA SER A 31 -14.77 18.11 2.66
C SER A 31 -14.98 19.62 2.67
N GLY A 32 -14.94 20.28 1.51
CA GLY A 32 -14.95 21.74 1.43
C GLY A 32 -13.71 22.34 2.09
N THR A 33 -13.88 23.08 3.19
CA THR A 33 -12.78 23.63 4.01
C THR A 33 -12.45 22.78 5.24
N HIS A 34 -13.18 21.69 5.48
CA HIS A 34 -12.98 20.82 6.63
C HIS A 34 -12.08 19.64 6.30
N THR A 35 -11.14 19.29 7.18
CA THR A 35 -10.20 18.19 6.99
C THR A 35 -10.33 17.13 8.08
N LEU A 36 -9.93 15.89 7.79
CA LEU A 36 -9.55 14.92 8.82
C LEU A 36 -8.05 15.06 9.15
N PRO A 37 -7.57 14.56 10.30
CA PRO A 37 -6.14 14.58 10.62
C PRO A 37 -5.28 13.95 9.52
N THR A 38 -4.05 14.44 9.35
CA THR A 38 -3.08 13.85 8.40
C THR A 38 -2.66 12.43 8.75
N THR A 39 -3.01 11.97 9.96
CA THR A 39 -2.82 10.61 10.47
C THR A 39 -4.10 9.76 10.43
N ALA A 40 -5.15 10.23 9.75
CA ALA A 40 -6.44 9.54 9.73
C ALA A 40 -6.37 8.15 9.09
N SER A 41 -5.41 7.89 8.17
CA SER A 41 -5.29 6.63 7.46
C SER A 41 -4.14 5.75 7.96
N THR A 42 -4.44 4.48 8.19
CA THR A 42 -3.46 3.46 8.56
C THR A 42 -3.70 2.17 7.78
N ILE A 43 -2.63 1.51 7.35
CA ILE A 43 -2.68 0.14 6.85
C ILE A 43 -2.45 -0.78 8.05
N THR A 44 -3.45 -1.58 8.40
CA THR A 44 -3.42 -2.43 9.60
C THR A 44 -2.94 -3.85 9.32
N ALA A 45 -3.11 -4.32 8.09
CA ALA A 45 -2.64 -5.62 7.62
C ALA A 45 -2.56 -5.62 6.10
N VAL A 46 -1.76 -6.54 5.56
CA VAL A 46 -1.70 -6.84 4.13
C VAL A 46 -1.76 -8.35 3.96
N ALA A 47 -2.72 -8.82 3.17
CA ALA A 47 -2.74 -10.20 2.69
C ALA A 47 -2.05 -10.29 1.32
N SER A 48 -1.37 -11.40 1.04
CA SER A 48 -0.85 -11.68 -0.31
C SER A 48 -1.18 -13.12 -0.68
N ALA A 49 -1.63 -13.31 -1.92
CA ALA A 49 -1.98 -14.62 -2.45
C ALA A 49 -1.46 -14.75 -3.88
N CYS A 50 -0.94 -15.93 -4.25
CA CYS A 50 -0.58 -16.24 -5.63
C CYS A 50 -1.87 -16.25 -6.48
N ALA A 51 -1.95 -15.36 -7.48
CA ALA A 51 -3.21 -14.98 -8.08
C ALA A 51 -3.84 -16.04 -9.01
N ASN A 52 -3.12 -17.10 -9.39
CA ASN A 52 -3.59 -18.06 -10.42
C ASN A 52 -3.16 -19.52 -10.19
N GLY A 53 -2.77 -19.91 -8.97
CA GLY A 53 -2.30 -21.28 -8.70
C GLY A 53 -1.02 -21.69 -9.45
N GLY A 54 -0.31 -20.73 -10.06
CA GLY A 54 0.97 -20.95 -10.72
C GLY A 54 2.13 -21.15 -9.72
N ILE A 55 3.32 -21.45 -10.25
CA ILE A 55 4.54 -21.56 -9.44
C ILE A 55 4.97 -20.16 -9.00
N CYS A 56 4.53 -19.77 -7.81
CA CYS A 56 4.86 -18.51 -7.17
C CYS A 56 5.94 -18.72 -6.10
N THR A 57 6.96 -17.86 -6.08
CA THR A 57 7.83 -17.77 -4.91
C THR A 57 7.26 -16.70 -3.98
N VAL A 58 6.64 -17.10 -2.87
CA VAL A 58 5.88 -16.21 -1.96
C VAL A 58 6.74 -15.03 -1.49
N PRO A 59 6.23 -13.78 -1.50
CA PRO A 59 6.95 -12.61 -0.99
C PRO A 59 7.34 -12.77 0.48
N THR A 60 8.60 -12.52 0.80
CA THR A 60 9.02 -12.31 2.19
C THR A 60 8.93 -10.82 2.51
N ASN A 61 7.91 -10.45 3.28
CA ASN A 61 7.67 -9.07 3.72
C ASN A 61 8.37 -8.78 5.06
N SER A 62 9.03 -7.63 5.15
CA SER A 62 9.71 -7.17 6.37
C SER A 62 9.03 -5.95 7.02
N VAL A 63 7.91 -5.48 6.46
CA VAL A 63 7.17 -4.34 7.02
C VAL A 63 6.35 -4.77 8.24
N SER A 64 6.49 -4.03 9.33
CA SER A 64 5.68 -4.20 10.55
C SER A 64 4.40 -3.35 10.49
N PHE A 65 3.30 -3.88 11.00
CA PHE A 65 2.00 -3.21 11.02
C PHE A 65 1.59 -2.78 12.44
N PRO A 66 0.84 -1.67 12.59
CA PRO A 66 0.26 -0.84 11.54
C PRO A 66 1.27 0.13 10.88
N VAL A 67 1.03 0.47 9.62
CA VAL A 67 1.77 1.50 8.88
C VAL A 67 0.88 2.73 8.72
N SER A 68 1.33 3.89 9.20
CA SER A 68 0.64 5.16 8.94
C SER A 68 0.74 5.55 7.47
N VAL A 69 -0.35 5.99 6.85
CA VAL A 69 -0.33 6.53 5.49
C VAL A 69 -0.07 8.03 5.57
N PRO A 70 1.09 8.53 5.10
CA PRO A 70 1.38 9.95 5.13
C PRO A 70 0.37 10.72 4.28
N ALA A 71 -0.18 11.80 4.83
CA ALA A 71 -1.13 12.65 4.13
C ALA A 71 -0.82 14.15 4.28
N GLY A 72 -1.14 14.94 3.25
CA GLY A 72 -0.96 16.39 3.24
C GLY A 72 -1.76 17.09 2.14
N ALA A 73 -1.64 18.41 2.02
CA ALA A 73 -2.31 19.18 0.96
C ALA A 73 -1.93 18.68 -0.45
N GLY A 74 -0.69 18.21 -0.61
CA GLY A 74 -0.28 17.28 -1.64
C GLY A 74 0.27 16.00 -0.99
N PRO A 75 0.41 14.89 -1.75
CA PRO A 75 0.95 13.65 -1.22
C PRO A 75 2.38 13.83 -0.70
N PRO A 76 2.65 13.59 0.60
CA PRO A 76 4.01 13.61 1.15
C PRO A 76 4.87 12.46 0.60
N SER A 77 6.12 12.36 1.08
CA SER A 77 7.00 11.23 0.78
C SER A 77 6.32 9.89 1.13
N ALA A 78 6.30 8.97 0.17
CA ALA A 78 5.66 7.68 0.32
C ALA A 78 6.44 6.75 1.25
N VAL A 79 5.73 5.96 2.04
CA VAL A 79 6.31 4.96 2.93
C VAL A 79 6.07 3.56 2.39
N LYS A 80 7.01 2.64 2.65
CA LYS A 80 6.88 1.23 2.31
C LYS A 80 5.81 0.57 3.19
N PHE A 81 4.84 -0.10 2.58
CA PHE A 81 3.79 -0.83 3.29
C PHE A 81 3.80 -2.34 3.02
N PHE A 82 4.49 -2.80 1.97
CA PHE A 82 4.68 -4.21 1.70
C PHE A 82 5.93 -4.40 0.82
N ASN A 83 6.60 -5.54 0.90
CA ASN A 83 7.69 -5.88 -0.01
C ASN A 83 7.84 -7.38 -0.25
N ALA A 84 8.53 -7.68 -1.34
CA ALA A 84 9.19 -8.95 -1.59
C ALA A 84 10.70 -8.74 -1.45
N ALA A 85 11.34 -9.47 -0.54
CA ALA A 85 12.80 -9.56 -0.48
C ALA A 85 13.38 -10.16 -1.77
N ALA A 86 14.70 -10.02 -1.95
CA ALA A 86 15.40 -10.69 -3.03
C ALA A 86 15.11 -12.21 -3.04
N SER A 87 15.05 -12.79 -4.23
CA SER A 87 14.63 -14.17 -4.55
C SER A 87 13.18 -14.54 -4.22
N THR A 88 12.37 -13.59 -3.74
CA THR A 88 10.95 -13.80 -3.38
C THR A 88 10.01 -12.92 -4.19
N GLY A 89 8.70 -13.15 -4.07
CA GLY A 89 7.67 -12.39 -4.79
C GLY A 89 7.73 -12.54 -6.30
N ILE A 90 8.21 -13.68 -6.79
CA ILE A 90 8.28 -14.03 -8.22
C ILE A 90 6.97 -14.68 -8.63
N GLY A 91 6.39 -14.22 -9.73
CA GLY A 91 5.07 -14.62 -10.22
C GLY A 91 4.01 -13.54 -10.01
N THR A 92 2.74 -13.94 -10.16
CA THR A 92 1.60 -13.02 -10.03
C THR A 92 0.98 -13.13 -8.65
N PHE A 93 0.90 -12.01 -7.93
CA PHE A 93 0.30 -11.91 -6.60
C PHE A 93 -0.83 -10.90 -6.56
N THR A 94 -1.92 -11.27 -5.91
CA THR A 94 -2.92 -10.32 -5.42
C THR A 94 -2.51 -9.89 -4.02
N VAL A 95 -2.14 -8.62 -3.88
CA VAL A 95 -1.79 -7.96 -2.61
C VAL A 95 -2.99 -7.12 -2.17
N THR A 96 -3.50 -7.42 -0.99
CA THR A 96 -4.74 -6.82 -0.45
C THR A 96 -4.45 -6.09 0.85
N PRO A 97 -4.07 -4.78 0.81
CA PRO A 97 -3.96 -3.95 2.00
C PRO A 97 -5.33 -3.68 2.63
N THR A 98 -5.38 -3.72 3.95
CA THR A 98 -6.53 -3.26 4.74
C THR A 98 -6.28 -1.86 5.26
N VAL A 99 -6.99 -0.87 4.71
CA VAL A 99 -6.91 0.53 5.13
C VAL A 99 -8.02 0.82 6.13
N SER A 100 -7.63 1.34 7.29
CA SER A 100 -8.49 1.93 8.31
C SER A 100 -8.43 3.44 8.23
N VAL A 101 -9.60 4.10 8.26
CA VAL A 101 -9.72 5.57 8.26
C VAL A 101 -10.44 6.00 9.53
N LEU A 102 -9.76 6.77 10.37
CA LEU A 102 -10.31 7.38 11.56
C LEU A 102 -11.12 8.63 11.19
N VAL A 103 -12.39 8.67 11.57
CA VAL A 103 -13.25 9.86 11.52
C VAL A 103 -13.51 10.29 12.98
N PRO A 104 -12.85 11.34 13.49
CA PRO A 104 -13.07 11.83 14.85
C PRO A 104 -14.54 12.20 15.12
N GLN A 105 -14.99 12.06 16.37
CA GLN A 105 -16.37 12.35 16.78
C GLN A 105 -16.80 13.80 16.50
N ASN A 106 -15.87 14.75 16.51
CA ASN A 106 -16.09 16.17 16.24
C ASN A 106 -15.88 16.53 14.75
N SER A 107 -15.82 15.55 13.84
CA SER A 107 -15.70 15.81 12.41
C SER A 107 -16.97 16.46 11.86
N PHE A 108 -16.78 17.36 10.91
CA PHE A 108 -17.90 17.95 10.18
C PHE A 108 -18.65 16.87 9.38
N ALA A 109 -19.98 16.91 9.38
CA ALA A 109 -20.79 15.99 8.59
C ALA A 109 -20.70 16.37 7.10
N GLY A 110 -19.95 15.58 6.32
CA GLY A 110 -19.75 15.83 4.90
C GLY A 110 -19.05 14.67 4.20
N ALA A 111 -18.89 14.80 2.88
CA ALA A 111 -18.19 13.82 2.05
C ALA A 111 -16.70 14.16 2.00
N TYR A 112 -15.89 13.39 2.74
CA TYR A 112 -14.43 13.54 2.72
C TYR A 112 -13.82 12.73 1.57
N THR A 113 -12.99 13.38 0.76
CA THR A 113 -12.26 12.74 -0.34
C THR A 113 -10.75 12.83 -0.14
N SER A 114 -10.03 11.81 -0.61
CA SER A 114 -8.56 11.74 -0.61
C SER A 114 -8.10 10.97 -1.85
N THR A 115 -6.95 11.36 -2.40
CA THR A 115 -6.25 10.62 -3.45
C THR A 115 -5.17 9.76 -2.81
N LEU A 116 -5.26 8.45 -2.97
CA LEU A 116 -4.23 7.51 -2.54
C LEU A 116 -3.28 7.22 -3.71
N THR A 117 -1.99 7.46 -3.51
CA THR A 117 -0.95 7.13 -4.48
C THR A 117 -0.21 5.88 -4.01
N ILE A 118 -0.22 4.85 -4.85
CA ILE A 118 0.47 3.59 -4.62
C ILE A 118 1.53 3.42 -5.72
N SER A 119 2.73 3.02 -5.35
CA SER A 119 3.82 2.77 -6.31
C SER A 119 4.44 1.40 -6.07
N VAL A 120 4.84 0.75 -7.16
CA VAL A 120 5.71 -0.43 -7.14
C VAL A 120 7.10 -0.03 -7.58
N ILE A 121 8.10 -0.37 -6.77
CA ILE A 121 9.51 -0.08 -7.04
C ILE A 121 10.22 -1.41 -7.23
N SER A 122 10.98 -1.54 -8.31
CA SER A 122 11.79 -2.72 -8.61
C SER A 122 13.09 -2.69 -7.79
N GLY A 123 13.35 -3.73 -6.99
CA GLY A 123 14.42 -3.75 -6.00
C GLY A 123 13.98 -3.14 -4.65
N PRO A 124 14.25 -3.79 -3.51
CA PRO A 124 13.74 -3.38 -2.19
C PRO A 124 14.37 -2.12 -1.61
#